data_AF-A0A7C1AQ07-F1
#
_entry.id   AF-A0A7C1AQ07-F1
#
_cell.length_a   1.000
_cell.length_b   1.000
_cell.length_c   1.000
_cell.angle_alpha   90.00
_cell.angle_beta   90.00
_cell.angle_gamma   90.00
#
_symmetry.space_group_name_H-M   'P 1'
#
loop_
_entity.id
_entity.type
_entity.pdbx_description
1 polymer ?
#
loop_
_entity_poly.entity_id
_entity_poly.type
_entity_poly.pdbx_seq_one_letter_code
_entity_poly.pdbx_strand_id
1 'polypeptide(L)'
;MFDQQKLKLIRKQFVQWRDTILDSTLKRFPPRREKFTTNSGEEVETVYLPNDIEKTDYLGQIGFPGRYPFTRGVQPNMYRGKLWTMRQYAGFGTAAESNMRYKYLLEQGTTGLSVAFDLCTQIGYDSDHPMSRGEVGKVGVAIDSLADMETLFNGIPLDKVSTSMTINAPAAVLLAMYIVVAEKQGIEKGKLSGTIQNDILKEYIARGTYIFPPKASMKLIVDTFEFCADKTPKWNAISVSGYHIREAGATAAQEVGFTLADGIAYIEAGLAAGLDLDAFAPRISFFFNAHNNLLEEAAKFRAARRLWAKIMKHRFAAQNPRSMMLRFHTQTGGSTLTAQQPENNIVRVTVQTLAAVLGGTQSLHTNSKDEALGLPTEESARIALRTQQIVAHESGVTETIDPLAGSYYVEALTDQIEKKAQNYIDKIDKLGGVVAAIESG
;
A
#
# COMPACT_ATOMS: atom_id res chain seq x y z
N MET A 1 26.05 11.34 -13.98
CA MET A 1 26.50 11.28 -12.57
C MET A 1 27.97 10.90 -12.42
N PHE A 2 28.48 9.95 -13.21
CA PHE A 2 29.84 9.43 -13.03
C PHE A 2 30.80 9.85 -14.13
N ASP A 3 32.08 9.97 -13.77
CA ASP A 3 33.17 10.19 -14.71
C ASP A 3 33.42 8.92 -15.55
N GLN A 4 33.47 9.07 -16.87
CA GLN A 4 33.57 7.96 -17.81
C GLN A 4 34.91 7.21 -17.72
N GLN A 5 36.00 7.90 -17.37
CA GLN A 5 37.30 7.25 -17.20
C GLN A 5 37.31 6.40 -15.93
N LYS A 6 36.74 6.90 -14.83
CA LYS A 6 36.55 6.13 -13.59
C LYS A 6 35.66 4.91 -13.81
N LEU A 7 34.56 5.04 -14.54
CA LEU A 7 33.69 3.89 -14.88
C LEU A 7 34.42 2.82 -15.70
N LYS A 8 35.29 3.20 -16.64
CA LYS A 8 36.14 2.25 -17.37
C LYS A 8 37.14 1.55 -16.45
N LEU A 9 37.75 2.28 -15.53
CA LEU A 9 38.67 1.70 -14.54
C LEU A 9 37.94 0.70 -13.64
N ILE A 10 36.74 1.04 -13.14
CA ILE A 10 35.93 0.14 -12.30
C ILE A 10 35.61 -1.16 -13.05
N ARG A 11 35.17 -1.09 -14.31
CA ARG A 11 34.93 -2.29 -15.14
C ARG A 11 36.17 -3.17 -15.23
N LYS A 12 37.34 -2.57 -15.49
CA LYS A 12 38.60 -3.31 -15.58
C LYS A 12 38.95 -4.00 -14.25
N GLN A 13 38.83 -3.28 -13.14
CA GLN A 13 39.10 -3.81 -11.80
C GLN A 13 38.11 -4.91 -11.40
N PHE A 14 36.83 -4.77 -11.80
CA PHE A 14 35.81 -5.79 -11.56
C PHE A 14 36.14 -7.11 -12.27
N VAL A 15 36.52 -7.06 -13.56
CA VAL A 15 36.94 -8.25 -14.30
C VAL A 15 38.14 -8.91 -13.62
N GLN A 16 39.15 -8.12 -13.22
CA GLN A 16 40.31 -8.64 -12.50
C GLN A 16 39.92 -9.30 -11.18
N TRP A 17 39.07 -8.66 -10.37
CA TRP A 17 38.57 -9.22 -9.10
C TRP A 17 37.78 -10.51 -9.32
N ARG A 18 36.91 -10.54 -10.33
CA ARG A 18 36.08 -11.70 -10.67
C ARG A 18 36.94 -12.91 -11.05
N ASP A 19 37.91 -12.69 -11.93
CA ASP A 19 38.73 -13.75 -12.52
C ASP A 19 39.86 -14.22 -11.59
N THR A 20 40.10 -13.52 -10.47
CA THR A 20 41.15 -13.86 -9.50
C THR A 20 40.58 -14.21 -8.13
N ILE A 21 40.05 -13.22 -7.41
CA ILE A 21 39.62 -13.34 -6.01
C ILE A 21 38.32 -14.15 -5.93
N LEU A 22 37.32 -13.79 -6.76
CA LEU A 22 36.02 -14.48 -6.73
C LEU A 22 36.16 -15.92 -7.25
N ASP A 23 36.74 -16.13 -8.43
CA ASP A 23 36.90 -17.48 -9.01
C ASP A 23 37.66 -18.44 -8.07
N SER A 24 38.74 -17.98 -7.43
CA SER A 24 39.47 -18.76 -6.43
C SER A 24 38.58 -19.15 -5.24
N THR A 25 37.76 -18.21 -4.75
CA THR A 25 36.82 -18.45 -3.66
C THR A 25 35.74 -19.44 -4.08
N LEU A 26 35.17 -19.31 -5.28
CA LEU A 26 34.11 -20.17 -5.79
C LEU A 26 34.55 -21.62 -6.00
N LYS A 27 35.82 -21.86 -6.35
CA LYS A 27 36.39 -23.22 -6.42
C LYS A 27 36.45 -23.91 -5.06
N ARG A 28 36.67 -23.15 -3.98
CA ARG A 28 36.72 -23.67 -2.61
C ARG A 28 35.34 -23.74 -1.96
N PHE A 29 34.51 -22.73 -2.22
CA PHE A 29 33.18 -22.56 -1.65
C PHE A 29 32.21 -22.23 -2.79
N PRO A 30 31.64 -23.25 -3.44
CA PRO A 30 30.69 -23.03 -4.52
C PRO A 30 29.44 -22.30 -4.01
N PRO A 31 28.74 -21.57 -4.89
CA PRO A 31 27.51 -20.88 -4.50
C PRO A 31 26.46 -21.84 -3.94
N ARG A 32 25.71 -21.39 -2.92
CA ARG A 32 24.62 -22.19 -2.31
C ARG A 32 23.46 -22.48 -3.27
N ARG A 33 23.39 -21.75 -4.39
CA ARG A 33 22.38 -21.87 -5.44
C ARG A 33 23.04 -21.53 -6.77
N GLU A 34 22.60 -22.16 -7.85
CA GLU A 34 23.04 -21.81 -9.21
C GLU A 34 22.67 -20.36 -9.56
N LYS A 35 21.48 -19.93 -9.16
CA LYS A 35 20.97 -18.58 -9.35
C LYS A 35 20.44 -18.00 -8.04
N PHE A 36 20.73 -16.73 -7.81
CA PHE A 36 20.14 -15.95 -6.72
C PHE A 36 19.06 -15.06 -7.31
N THR A 37 17.87 -15.11 -6.73
CA THR A 37 16.73 -14.33 -7.20
C THR A 37 16.06 -13.56 -6.08
N THR A 38 15.32 -12.52 -6.43
CA THR A 38 14.32 -11.92 -5.56
C THR A 38 13.13 -12.86 -5.35
N ASN A 39 12.17 -12.48 -4.51
CA ASN A 39 10.96 -13.28 -4.33
C ASN A 39 10.06 -13.26 -5.57
N SER A 40 10.23 -12.25 -6.43
CA SER A 40 9.53 -12.16 -7.73
C SER A 40 10.26 -12.91 -8.86
N GLY A 41 11.36 -13.59 -8.57
CA GLY A 41 12.12 -14.36 -9.56
C GLY A 41 13.10 -13.53 -10.39
N GLU A 42 13.38 -12.28 -10.02
CA GLU A 42 14.40 -11.47 -10.69
C GLU A 42 15.80 -11.95 -10.29
N GLU A 43 16.66 -12.24 -11.28
CA GLU A 43 18.05 -12.62 -11.00
C GLU A 43 18.81 -11.45 -10.36
N VAL A 44 19.64 -11.77 -9.37
CA VAL A 44 20.42 -10.81 -8.59
C VAL A 44 21.90 -11.10 -8.78
N GLU A 45 22.62 -10.10 -9.29
CA GLU A 45 24.06 -10.16 -9.45
C GLU A 45 24.80 -10.24 -8.11
N THR A 46 26.02 -10.80 -8.15
CA THR A 46 26.85 -10.96 -6.94
C THR A 46 27.18 -9.62 -6.29
N VAL A 47 27.40 -8.58 -7.11
CA VAL A 47 27.67 -7.22 -6.65
C VAL A 47 27.19 -6.22 -7.71
N TYR A 48 26.61 -5.11 -7.26
CA TYR A 48 26.23 -3.98 -8.10
C TYR A 48 27.23 -2.84 -7.92
N LEU A 49 27.54 -2.16 -9.02
CA LEU A 49 28.60 -1.17 -9.19
C LEU A 49 28.00 0.15 -9.69
N PRO A 50 28.77 1.26 -9.63
CA PRO A 50 28.39 2.51 -10.31
C PRO A 50 28.03 2.34 -11.80
N ASN A 51 28.58 1.31 -12.45
CA ASN A 51 28.31 0.98 -13.84
C ASN A 51 26.86 0.54 -14.09
N ASP A 52 26.20 -0.07 -13.11
CA ASP A 52 24.84 -0.59 -13.26
C ASP A 52 23.79 0.52 -13.27
N ILE A 53 24.16 1.69 -12.76
CA ILE A 53 23.33 2.90 -12.74
C ILE A 53 23.97 4.05 -13.51
N GLU A 54 24.86 3.73 -14.48
CA GLU A 54 25.62 4.76 -15.19
C GLU A 54 24.73 5.72 -16.01
N LYS A 55 23.57 5.22 -16.45
CA LYS A 55 22.57 5.94 -17.26
C LYS A 55 21.49 6.61 -16.41
N THR A 56 21.49 6.39 -15.10
CA THR A 56 20.49 6.97 -14.20
C THR A 56 20.66 8.49 -14.13
N ASP A 57 19.59 9.21 -14.42
CA ASP A 57 19.55 10.66 -14.27
C ASP A 57 19.15 11.00 -12.83
N TYR A 58 20.10 11.55 -12.06
CA TYR A 58 19.83 11.91 -10.67
C TYR A 58 18.62 12.82 -10.55
N LEU A 59 18.54 13.91 -11.32
CA LEU A 59 17.50 14.92 -11.11
C LEU A 59 16.14 14.45 -11.61
N GLY A 60 16.09 13.71 -12.72
CA GLY A 60 14.86 13.22 -13.32
C GLY A 60 14.34 11.89 -12.77
N GLN A 61 15.16 11.08 -12.11
CA GLN A 61 14.79 9.73 -11.66
C GLN A 61 14.98 9.48 -10.16
N ILE A 62 15.96 10.09 -9.50
CA ILE A 62 16.17 9.94 -8.05
C ILE A 62 15.58 11.16 -7.34
N GLY A 63 16.14 12.33 -7.61
CA GLY A 63 15.64 13.63 -7.21
C GLY A 63 15.77 13.90 -5.72
N PHE A 64 14.93 14.82 -5.24
CA PHE A 64 14.85 15.20 -3.83
C PHE A 64 13.49 14.80 -3.26
N PRO A 65 13.42 14.43 -1.96
CA PRO A 65 12.14 14.11 -1.32
C PRO A 65 11.19 15.31 -1.36
N GLY A 66 9.89 15.05 -1.54
CA GLY A 66 8.87 16.10 -1.67
C GLY A 66 8.87 16.82 -3.04
N ARG A 67 9.69 16.40 -3.99
CA ARG A 67 9.76 16.96 -5.34
C ARG A 67 9.57 15.87 -6.38
N TYR A 68 8.92 16.18 -7.51
CA TYR A 68 8.84 15.30 -8.66
C TYR A 68 10.23 14.71 -9.02
N PRO A 69 10.36 13.39 -9.26
CA PRO A 69 9.28 12.41 -9.39
C PRO A 69 8.94 11.65 -8.08
N PHE A 70 9.28 12.19 -6.92
CA PHE A 70 8.96 11.68 -5.58
C PHE A 70 9.53 10.28 -5.25
N THR A 71 10.53 9.80 -6.01
CA THR A 71 11.21 8.51 -5.75
C THR A 71 11.65 8.39 -4.30
N ARG A 72 12.25 9.46 -3.75
CA ARG A 72 12.75 9.53 -2.37
C ARG A 72 11.70 9.82 -1.29
N GLY A 73 10.42 9.88 -1.66
CA GLY A 73 9.31 10.18 -0.76
C GLY A 73 8.51 11.41 -1.17
N VAL A 74 7.23 11.45 -0.78
CA VAL A 74 6.28 12.50 -1.15
C VAL A 74 6.33 13.74 -0.26
N GLN A 75 6.97 13.66 0.91
CA GLN A 75 7.16 14.79 1.82
C GLN A 75 8.64 15.17 1.90
N PRO A 76 9.00 16.46 2.01
CA PRO A 76 10.40 16.89 2.05
C PRO A 76 11.12 16.54 3.35
N ASN A 77 10.38 16.37 4.46
CA ASN A 77 10.95 16.04 5.77
C ASN A 77 10.58 14.64 6.30
N MET A 78 9.74 13.88 5.57
CA MET A 78 9.28 12.51 5.89
C MET A 78 9.18 12.24 7.41
N TYR A 79 9.82 11.18 7.90
CA TYR A 79 9.72 10.71 9.28
C TYR A 79 10.47 11.57 10.29
N ARG A 80 11.37 12.44 9.83
CA ARG A 80 12.02 13.45 10.69
C ARG A 80 11.01 14.51 11.14
N GLY A 81 9.97 14.75 10.34
CA GLY A 81 8.86 15.64 10.68
C GLY A 81 7.72 14.90 11.36
N LYS A 82 7.25 13.80 10.76
CA LYS A 82 6.14 13.01 11.29
C LYS A 82 6.30 11.55 10.90
N LEU A 83 6.26 10.66 11.89
CA LEU A 83 6.22 9.21 11.68
C LEU A 83 5.00 8.80 10.83
N TRP A 84 5.08 7.64 10.20
CA TRP A 84 3.92 7.04 9.55
C TRP A 84 2.79 6.81 10.56
N THR A 85 1.55 6.77 10.09
CA THR A 85 0.43 6.39 10.95
C THR A 85 0.52 4.90 11.27
N MET A 86 0.74 4.58 12.54
CA MET A 86 0.65 3.21 13.06
C MET A 86 -0.83 2.86 13.14
N ARG A 87 -1.29 2.04 12.19
CA ARG A 87 -2.70 1.76 11.95
C ARG A 87 -2.94 0.26 12.00
N GLN A 88 -3.33 -0.23 13.19
CA GLN A 88 -3.71 -1.62 13.33
C GLN A 88 -5.11 -1.87 12.75
N TYR A 89 -5.22 -3.00 12.07
CA TYR A 89 -6.43 -3.54 11.49
C TYR A 89 -7.18 -4.24 12.61
N ALA A 90 -8.41 -3.81 12.87
CA ALA A 90 -9.19 -4.25 13.99
C ALA A 90 -10.68 -4.23 13.65
N GLY A 91 -11.46 -4.86 14.51
CA GLY A 91 -12.89 -5.02 14.34
C GLY A 91 -13.22 -6.47 14.02
N PHE A 92 -13.92 -7.12 14.93
CA PHE A 92 -14.55 -8.43 14.76
C PHE A 92 -15.61 -8.62 15.82
N GLY A 93 -16.54 -9.54 15.59
CA GLY A 93 -17.72 -9.72 16.42
C GLY A 93 -18.67 -8.54 16.28
N THR A 94 -19.22 -8.10 17.41
CA THR A 94 -20.19 -7.01 17.47
C THR A 94 -19.53 -5.63 17.40
N ALA A 95 -20.35 -4.61 17.10
CA ALA A 95 -19.90 -3.21 17.13
C ALA A 95 -19.38 -2.78 18.52
N ALA A 96 -19.98 -3.28 19.61
CA ALA A 96 -19.54 -2.99 20.97
C ALA A 96 -18.16 -3.59 21.28
N GLU A 97 -17.93 -4.86 20.92
CA GLU A 97 -16.62 -5.52 21.10
C GLU A 97 -15.53 -4.83 20.28
N SER A 98 -15.85 -4.47 19.04
CA SER A 98 -14.94 -3.72 18.17
C SER A 98 -14.62 -2.33 18.72
N ASN A 99 -15.61 -1.61 19.27
CA ASN A 99 -15.39 -0.32 19.94
C ASN A 99 -14.43 -0.44 21.14
N MET A 100 -14.61 -1.46 21.99
CA MET A 100 -13.70 -1.73 23.11
C MET A 100 -12.27 -1.96 22.61
N ARG A 101 -12.11 -2.74 21.54
CA ARG A 101 -10.79 -2.98 20.92
C ARG A 101 -10.18 -1.71 20.36
N TYR A 102 -10.96 -0.83 19.73
CA TYR A 102 -10.45 0.45 19.22
C TYR A 102 -9.93 1.35 20.33
N LYS A 103 -10.67 1.47 21.44
CA LYS A 103 -10.24 2.24 22.62
C LYS A 103 -8.95 1.68 23.20
N TYR A 104 -8.87 0.36 23.37
CA TYR A 104 -7.66 -0.31 23.82
C TYR A 104 -6.45 -0.01 22.89
N LEU A 105 -6.60 -0.13 21.56
CA LEU A 105 -5.50 0.15 20.63
C LEU A 105 -5.06 1.62 20.64
N LEU A 106 -6.00 2.55 20.81
CA LEU A 106 -5.70 3.98 21.00
C LEU A 106 -4.90 4.21 22.29
N GLU A 107 -5.29 3.57 23.40
CA GLU A 107 -4.56 3.60 24.66
C GLU A 107 -3.15 3.00 24.55
N GLN A 108 -2.94 2.00 23.68
CA GLN A 108 -1.63 1.41 23.43
C GLN A 108 -0.73 2.23 22.49
N GLY A 109 -1.23 3.35 21.94
CA GLY A 109 -0.47 4.29 21.13
C GLY A 109 -0.66 4.14 19.61
N THR A 110 -1.71 3.48 19.13
CA THR A 110 -2.06 3.56 17.70
C THR A 110 -2.45 5.00 17.35
N THR A 111 -2.08 5.49 16.16
CA THR A 111 -2.33 6.88 15.74
C THR A 111 -3.43 7.02 14.68
N GLY A 112 -4.08 5.91 14.35
CA GLY A 112 -5.26 5.85 13.49
C GLY A 112 -5.94 4.49 13.61
N LEU A 113 -7.24 4.45 13.32
CA LEU A 113 -8.06 3.23 13.37
C LEU A 113 -8.22 2.61 11.99
N SER A 114 -8.21 1.29 11.89
CA SER A 114 -8.67 0.62 10.67
C SER A 114 -9.77 -0.37 11.00
N VAL A 115 -10.91 -0.21 10.34
CA VAL A 115 -12.11 -1.03 10.52
C VAL A 115 -12.11 -2.16 9.49
N ALA A 116 -12.16 -3.37 9.99
CA ALA A 116 -12.45 -4.59 9.24
C ALA A 116 -13.94 -4.92 9.38
N PHE A 117 -14.64 -5.09 8.26
CA PHE A 117 -16.05 -5.49 8.26
C PHE A 117 -16.17 -6.99 8.00
N ASP A 118 -17.23 -7.62 8.49
CA ASP A 118 -17.47 -9.03 8.20
C ASP A 118 -17.80 -9.28 6.72
N LEU A 119 -17.89 -10.54 6.30
CA LEU A 119 -18.15 -10.87 4.91
C LEU A 119 -19.53 -10.38 4.46
N CYS A 120 -20.54 -10.49 5.33
CA CYS A 120 -21.92 -10.09 5.08
C CYS A 120 -22.02 -8.61 4.71
N THR A 121 -21.46 -7.74 5.56
CA THR A 121 -21.38 -6.29 5.34
C THR A 121 -20.62 -5.99 4.05
N GLN A 122 -19.53 -6.70 3.77
CA GLN A 122 -18.71 -6.46 2.57
C GLN A 122 -19.42 -6.77 1.26
N ILE A 123 -20.34 -7.75 1.25
CA ILE A 123 -21.14 -8.13 0.09
C ILE A 123 -22.58 -7.57 0.14
N GLY A 124 -22.85 -6.65 1.07
CA GLY A 124 -24.10 -5.88 1.12
C GLY A 124 -25.31 -6.66 1.60
N TYR A 125 -25.13 -7.65 2.46
CA TYR A 125 -26.22 -8.35 3.14
C TYR A 125 -26.32 -7.95 4.61
N ASP A 126 -27.56 -7.80 5.07
CA ASP A 126 -27.88 -7.71 6.49
C ASP A 126 -27.59 -9.05 7.19
N SER A 127 -27.34 -9.00 8.51
CA SER A 127 -27.01 -10.17 9.33
C SER A 127 -28.07 -11.27 9.34
N ASP A 128 -29.35 -10.96 9.08
CA ASP A 128 -30.45 -11.91 9.04
C ASP A 128 -30.70 -12.53 7.65
N HIS A 129 -30.00 -12.05 6.61
CA HIS A 129 -30.13 -12.59 5.28
C HIS A 129 -29.66 -14.06 5.24
N PRO A 130 -30.32 -14.97 4.48
CA PRO A 130 -29.94 -16.38 4.45
C PRO A 130 -28.48 -16.66 4.08
N MET A 131 -27.87 -15.83 3.22
CA MET A 131 -26.45 -15.93 2.83
C MET A 131 -25.48 -15.53 3.96
N SER A 132 -25.94 -14.81 4.98
CA SER A 132 -25.14 -14.33 6.10
C SER A 132 -24.92 -15.40 7.18
N ARG A 133 -25.68 -16.50 7.13
CA ARG A 133 -25.66 -17.56 8.15
C ARG A 133 -24.26 -18.15 8.33
N GLY A 134 -23.68 -17.95 9.51
CA GLY A 134 -22.36 -18.48 9.90
C GLY A 134 -21.18 -17.56 9.60
N GLU A 135 -21.42 -16.40 8.99
CA GLU A 135 -20.38 -15.44 8.63
C GLU A 135 -20.48 -14.10 9.40
N VAL A 136 -21.63 -13.84 10.05
CA VAL A 136 -21.86 -12.63 10.86
C VAL A 136 -20.78 -12.46 11.94
N GLY A 137 -20.07 -11.33 11.90
CA GLY A 137 -19.06 -10.96 12.89
C GLY A 137 -17.78 -11.80 12.89
N LYS A 138 -17.62 -12.76 11.96
CA LYS A 138 -16.56 -13.79 12.03
C LYS A 138 -15.18 -13.30 11.63
N VAL A 139 -15.11 -12.49 10.56
CA VAL A 139 -13.85 -11.98 9.97
C VAL A 139 -13.73 -10.46 10.06
N GLY A 140 -14.69 -9.83 10.72
CA GLY A 140 -14.79 -8.38 10.84
C GLY A 140 -16.03 -8.00 11.63
N VAL A 141 -16.25 -6.71 11.86
CA VAL A 141 -17.45 -6.23 12.56
C VAL A 141 -18.68 -6.31 11.64
N ALA A 142 -19.81 -6.77 12.17
CA ALA A 142 -21.10 -6.72 11.48
C ALA A 142 -21.71 -5.31 11.59
N ILE A 143 -22.11 -4.72 10.44
CA ILE A 143 -22.76 -3.41 10.38
C ILE A 143 -23.95 -3.49 9.42
N ASP A 144 -25.16 -3.53 9.98
CA ASP A 144 -26.41 -3.58 9.22
C ASP A 144 -27.06 -2.19 9.13
N SER A 145 -26.82 -1.34 10.13
CA SER A 145 -27.51 -0.09 10.30
C SER A 145 -26.63 1.05 10.84
N LEU A 146 -27.19 2.26 10.83
CA LEU A 146 -26.56 3.41 11.49
C LEU A 146 -26.34 3.17 13.00
N ALA A 147 -27.24 2.44 13.68
CA ALA A 147 -27.11 2.17 15.12
C ALA A 147 -25.86 1.33 15.44
N ASP A 148 -25.47 0.42 14.54
CA ASP A 148 -24.24 -0.36 14.69
C ASP A 148 -23.02 0.54 14.52
N MET A 149 -23.05 1.45 13.52
CA MET A 149 -21.98 2.44 13.31
C MET A 149 -21.85 3.42 14.49
N GLU A 150 -22.96 3.82 15.10
CA GLU A 150 -22.99 4.64 16.32
C GLU A 150 -22.34 3.92 17.50
N THR A 151 -22.68 2.65 17.68
CA THR A 151 -22.09 1.80 18.72
C THR A 151 -20.58 1.62 18.48
N LEU A 152 -20.20 1.37 17.23
CA LEU A 152 -18.81 1.14 16.81
C LEU A 152 -17.90 2.33 17.15
N PHE A 153 -18.39 3.56 16.99
CA PHE A 153 -17.63 4.79 17.21
C PHE A 153 -18.03 5.55 18.47
N ASN A 154 -18.81 4.94 19.37
CA ASN A 154 -19.22 5.56 20.61
C ASN A 154 -17.99 5.98 21.46
N GLY A 155 -17.92 7.27 21.79
CA GLY A 155 -16.82 7.86 22.58
C GLY A 155 -15.49 8.00 21.83
N ILE A 156 -15.45 7.87 20.51
CA ILE A 156 -14.25 8.09 19.69
C ILE A 156 -14.39 9.42 18.94
N PRO A 157 -13.48 10.40 19.15
CA PRO A 157 -13.57 11.71 18.50
C PRO A 157 -13.09 11.64 17.03
N LEU A 158 -14.05 11.57 16.09
CA LEU A 158 -13.78 11.35 14.65
C LEU A 158 -13.07 12.53 13.95
N ASP A 159 -13.00 13.70 14.57
CA ASP A 159 -12.24 14.86 14.09
C ASP A 159 -10.75 14.81 14.47
N LYS A 160 -10.39 13.95 15.44
CA LYS A 160 -9.03 13.82 15.96
C LYS A 160 -8.36 12.51 15.57
N VAL A 161 -9.15 11.46 15.35
CA VAL A 161 -8.66 10.13 15.00
C VAL A 161 -8.94 9.87 13.53
N SER A 162 -7.90 9.61 12.75
CA SER A 162 -8.11 9.22 11.36
C SER A 162 -8.59 7.77 11.27
N THR A 163 -9.70 7.53 10.57
CA THR A 163 -10.27 6.19 10.36
C THR A 163 -10.06 5.71 8.94
N SER A 164 -9.62 4.47 8.78
CA SER A 164 -9.63 3.74 7.50
C SER A 164 -10.72 2.67 7.56
N MET A 165 -11.52 2.54 6.51
CA MET A 165 -12.57 1.54 6.39
C MET A 165 -12.23 0.66 5.18
N THR A 166 -11.89 -0.60 5.43
CA THR A 166 -11.61 -1.57 4.37
C THR A 166 -12.92 -2.16 3.86
N ILE A 167 -13.58 -1.35 3.06
CA ILE A 167 -14.88 -1.63 2.47
C ILE A 167 -14.86 -1.18 1.00
N ASN A 168 -15.50 -1.95 0.12
CA ASN A 168 -15.42 -1.79 -1.33
C ASN A 168 -16.80 -1.63 -1.95
N ALA A 169 -17.49 -2.71 -2.30
CA ALA A 169 -18.76 -2.62 -3.03
C ALA A 169 -19.83 -1.73 -2.33
N PRO A 170 -20.02 -1.78 -1.00
CA PRO A 170 -20.94 -0.87 -0.30
C PRO A 170 -20.24 0.36 0.31
N ALA A 171 -19.03 0.72 -0.13
CA ALA A 171 -18.21 1.76 0.52
C ALA A 171 -18.92 3.11 0.66
N ALA A 172 -19.70 3.53 -0.35
CA ALA A 172 -20.46 4.77 -0.30
C ALA A 172 -21.50 4.77 0.84
N VAL A 173 -22.14 3.63 1.10
CA VAL A 173 -23.14 3.48 2.17
C VAL A 173 -22.47 3.57 3.55
N LEU A 174 -21.38 2.83 3.76
CA LEU A 174 -20.66 2.85 5.03
C LEU A 174 -20.01 4.22 5.28
N LEU A 175 -19.54 4.91 4.24
CA LEU A 175 -19.07 6.30 4.36
C LEU A 175 -20.21 7.24 4.77
N ALA A 176 -21.40 7.10 4.18
CA ALA A 176 -22.56 7.89 4.57
C ALA A 176 -22.92 7.67 6.05
N MET A 177 -22.96 6.42 6.52
CA MET A 177 -23.18 6.10 7.93
C MET A 177 -22.12 6.75 8.83
N TYR A 178 -20.84 6.63 8.48
CA TYR A 178 -19.73 7.24 9.23
C TYR A 178 -19.87 8.77 9.34
N ILE A 179 -20.27 9.43 8.24
CA ILE A 179 -20.51 10.88 8.21
C ILE A 179 -21.68 11.26 9.13
N VAL A 180 -22.78 10.50 9.10
CA VAL A 180 -23.94 10.77 9.97
C VAL A 180 -23.59 10.57 11.45
N VAL A 181 -22.77 9.57 11.79
CA VAL A 181 -22.25 9.42 13.16
C VAL A 181 -21.45 10.66 13.58
N ALA A 182 -20.58 11.17 12.71
CA ALA A 182 -19.85 12.40 12.99
C ALA A 182 -20.78 13.60 13.19
N GLU A 183 -21.81 13.77 12.35
CA GLU A 183 -22.81 14.84 12.50
C GLU A 183 -23.54 14.74 13.84
N LYS A 184 -23.95 13.54 14.28
CA LYS A 184 -24.59 13.31 15.58
C LYS A 184 -23.64 13.58 16.76
N GLN A 185 -22.33 13.47 16.55
CA GLN A 185 -21.29 13.89 17.51
C GLN A 185 -20.98 15.40 17.44
N GLY A 186 -21.66 16.18 16.59
CA GLY A 186 -21.43 17.61 16.42
C GLY A 186 -20.17 17.95 15.59
N ILE A 187 -19.67 17.01 14.78
CA ILE A 187 -18.46 17.16 13.97
C ILE A 187 -18.84 17.52 12.52
N GLU A 188 -18.29 18.62 12.03
CA GLU A 188 -18.45 19.03 10.63
C GLU A 188 -17.76 18.07 9.65
N LYS A 189 -18.41 17.79 8.51
CA LYS A 189 -17.89 16.92 7.43
C LYS A 189 -16.48 17.29 6.98
N GLY A 190 -16.18 18.58 6.86
CA GLY A 190 -14.87 19.09 6.44
C GLY A 190 -13.72 18.84 7.42
N LYS A 191 -14.02 18.40 8.65
CA LYS A 191 -13.01 18.02 9.65
C LYS A 191 -12.62 16.55 9.57
N LEU A 192 -13.44 15.70 8.95
CA LEU A 192 -13.21 14.26 8.86
C LEU A 192 -11.99 13.94 8.01
N SER A 193 -11.09 13.13 8.56
CA SER A 193 -9.89 12.66 7.88
C SER A 193 -9.86 11.14 7.92
N GLY A 194 -9.99 10.50 6.78
CA GLY A 194 -10.03 9.05 6.73
C GLY A 194 -9.89 8.52 5.32
N THR A 195 -10.11 7.23 5.17
CA THR A 195 -10.04 6.53 3.89
C THR A 195 -11.12 5.47 3.84
N ILE A 196 -11.81 5.36 2.70
CA ILE A 196 -12.51 4.14 2.31
C ILE A 196 -11.67 3.43 1.25
N GLN A 197 -11.65 2.09 1.26
CA GLN A 197 -10.87 1.37 0.27
C GLN A 197 -11.43 1.58 -1.14
N ASN A 198 -12.74 1.38 -1.33
CA ASN A 198 -13.52 1.79 -2.51
C ASN A 198 -12.88 1.44 -3.86
N ASP A 199 -12.14 0.34 -3.92
CA ASP A 199 -11.45 -0.13 -5.11
C ASP A 199 -12.13 -1.40 -5.59
N ILE A 200 -13.02 -1.29 -6.57
CA ILE A 200 -13.78 -2.44 -7.08
C ILE A 200 -12.99 -3.26 -8.11
N LEU A 201 -12.08 -2.66 -8.87
CA LEU A 201 -11.35 -3.35 -9.94
C LEU A 201 -10.55 -4.53 -9.37
N LYS A 202 -9.83 -4.31 -8.27
CA LYS A 202 -9.13 -5.39 -7.55
C LYS A 202 -10.04 -6.43 -6.91
N GLU A 203 -11.33 -6.14 -6.69
CA GLU A 203 -12.30 -7.17 -6.27
C GLU A 203 -12.49 -8.24 -7.35
N TYR A 204 -12.58 -7.83 -8.61
CA TYR A 204 -12.68 -8.78 -9.72
C TYR A 204 -11.36 -9.51 -10.00
N ILE A 205 -10.22 -8.88 -9.73
CA ILE A 205 -8.89 -9.45 -9.98
C ILE A 205 -8.49 -10.47 -8.90
N ALA A 206 -8.68 -10.16 -7.62
CA ALA A 206 -7.99 -10.89 -6.54
C ALA A 206 -8.82 -11.19 -5.29
N ARG A 207 -9.85 -10.40 -4.96
CA ARG A 207 -10.47 -10.44 -3.62
C ARG A 207 -11.90 -11.00 -3.58
N GLY A 208 -12.70 -10.77 -4.61
CA GLY A 208 -13.99 -11.43 -4.83
C GLY A 208 -15.21 -10.87 -4.09
N THR A 209 -15.15 -9.72 -3.41
CA THR A 209 -16.32 -9.14 -2.69
C THR A 209 -17.01 -8.03 -3.49
N TYR A 210 -17.34 -8.30 -4.75
CA TYR A 210 -18.12 -7.40 -5.60
C TYR A 210 -19.62 -7.72 -5.52
N ILE A 211 -20.47 -6.71 -5.75
CA ILE A 211 -21.94 -6.85 -5.75
C ILE A 211 -22.51 -6.61 -7.16
N PHE A 212 -22.08 -5.53 -7.81
CA PHE A 212 -22.61 -5.10 -9.11
C PHE A 212 -21.65 -5.44 -10.26
N PRO A 213 -22.10 -5.38 -11.53
CA PRO A 213 -21.22 -5.46 -12.69
C PRO A 213 -20.22 -4.28 -12.73
N PRO A 214 -19.04 -4.44 -13.38
CA PRO A 214 -17.96 -3.45 -13.34
C PRO A 214 -18.38 -2.02 -13.66
N LYS A 215 -19.16 -1.81 -14.73
CA LYS A 215 -19.61 -0.46 -15.14
C LYS A 215 -20.45 0.25 -14.09
N ALA A 216 -21.37 -0.46 -13.43
CA ALA A 216 -22.22 0.12 -12.39
C ALA A 216 -21.39 0.44 -11.13
N SER A 217 -20.46 -0.44 -10.77
CA SER A 217 -19.54 -0.21 -9.65
C SER A 217 -18.63 1.00 -9.87
N MET A 218 -18.09 1.17 -11.08
CA MET A 218 -17.27 2.34 -11.45
C MET A 218 -18.05 3.65 -11.27
N LYS A 219 -19.34 3.67 -11.61
CA LYS A 219 -20.19 4.85 -11.38
C LYS A 219 -20.25 5.23 -9.90
N LEU A 220 -20.44 4.27 -8.99
CA LEU A 220 -20.50 4.54 -7.55
C LEU A 220 -19.19 5.14 -7.02
N ILE A 221 -18.06 4.71 -7.57
CA ILE A 221 -16.74 5.25 -7.22
C ILE A 221 -16.62 6.72 -7.66
N VAL A 222 -17.06 7.04 -8.88
CA VAL A 222 -17.08 8.42 -9.39
C VAL A 222 -18.00 9.32 -8.58
N ASP A 223 -19.22 8.86 -8.25
CA ASP A 223 -20.15 9.62 -7.40
C ASP A 223 -19.53 9.88 -6.01
N THR A 224 -18.75 8.92 -5.50
CA THR A 224 -18.01 9.07 -4.24
C THR A 224 -16.87 10.09 -4.34
N PHE A 225 -16.18 10.17 -5.49
CA PHE A 225 -15.15 11.19 -5.74
C PHE A 225 -15.75 12.59 -5.73
N GLU A 226 -16.83 12.79 -6.48
CA GLU A 226 -17.54 14.06 -6.54
C GLU A 226 -17.98 14.52 -5.15
N PHE A 227 -18.66 13.63 -4.41
CA PHE A 227 -19.13 13.93 -3.06
C PHE A 227 -17.97 14.27 -2.11
N CYS A 228 -16.89 13.48 -2.13
CA CYS A 228 -15.76 13.71 -1.22
C CYS A 228 -15.00 14.99 -1.55
N ALA A 229 -14.87 15.35 -2.82
CA ALA A 229 -14.18 16.57 -3.25
C ALA A 229 -14.89 17.82 -2.71
N ASP A 230 -16.23 17.83 -2.67
CA ASP A 230 -17.04 18.94 -2.19
C ASP A 230 -17.26 18.91 -0.66
N LYS A 231 -17.78 17.80 -0.13
CA LYS A 231 -18.32 17.74 1.24
C LYS A 231 -17.31 17.30 2.30
N THR A 232 -16.37 16.44 1.94
CA THR A 232 -15.36 15.89 2.87
C THR A 232 -13.95 16.03 2.29
N PRO A 233 -13.48 17.27 2.03
CA PRO A 233 -12.27 17.52 1.24
C PRO A 233 -10.97 17.04 1.91
N LYS A 234 -11.01 16.47 3.12
CA LYS A 234 -9.88 15.83 3.82
C LYS A 234 -9.89 14.30 3.70
N TRP A 235 -10.98 13.71 3.22
CA TRP A 235 -11.17 12.27 3.06
C TRP A 235 -10.44 11.75 1.83
N ASN A 236 -9.80 10.58 1.93
CA ASN A 236 -9.29 9.87 0.77
C ASN A 236 -10.40 8.96 0.24
N ALA A 237 -10.94 9.30 -0.94
CA ALA A 237 -12.15 8.68 -1.49
C ALA A 237 -11.91 7.27 -2.06
N ILE A 238 -10.64 6.87 -2.21
CA ILE A 238 -10.22 5.55 -2.65
C ILE A 238 -8.81 5.24 -2.15
N SER A 239 -8.56 3.95 -1.95
CA SER A 239 -7.24 3.38 -1.74
C SER A 239 -6.99 2.30 -2.80
N VAL A 240 -6.35 2.67 -3.91
CA VAL A 240 -6.07 1.77 -5.04
C VAL A 240 -5.07 0.70 -4.60
N SER A 241 -5.46 -0.57 -4.63
CA SER A 241 -4.91 -1.61 -3.76
C SER A 241 -4.18 -2.72 -4.52
N GLY A 242 -2.86 -2.75 -4.39
CA GLY A 242 -2.00 -3.86 -4.79
C GLY A 242 -1.84 -4.95 -3.73
N TYR A 243 -2.15 -4.67 -2.46
CA TYR A 243 -2.01 -5.66 -1.38
C TYR A 243 -2.64 -7.01 -1.72
N HIS A 244 -3.93 -7.01 -2.09
CA HIS A 244 -4.69 -8.21 -2.39
C HIS A 244 -4.18 -8.93 -3.64
N ILE A 245 -3.75 -8.17 -4.65
CA ILE A 245 -3.16 -8.69 -5.88
C ILE A 245 -1.85 -9.45 -5.57
N ARG A 246 -1.02 -8.88 -4.69
CA ARG A 246 0.22 -9.52 -4.21
C ARG A 246 -0.06 -10.76 -3.37
N GLU A 247 -1.03 -10.70 -2.45
CA GLU A 247 -1.45 -11.85 -1.63
C GLU A 247 -2.05 -12.98 -2.48
N ALA A 248 -2.67 -12.66 -3.63
CA ALA A 248 -3.15 -13.64 -4.61
C ALA A 248 -2.02 -14.25 -5.47
N GLY A 249 -0.76 -13.86 -5.25
CA GLY A 249 0.42 -14.48 -5.88
C GLY A 249 1.12 -13.63 -6.94
N ALA A 250 0.75 -12.36 -7.12
CA ALA A 250 1.44 -11.49 -8.07
C ALA A 250 2.90 -11.22 -7.67
N THR A 251 3.78 -11.02 -8.65
CA THR A 251 5.13 -10.47 -8.47
C THR A 251 5.12 -8.99 -8.07
N ALA A 252 6.23 -8.45 -7.55
CA ALA A 252 6.33 -7.03 -7.19
C ALA A 252 6.04 -6.09 -8.39
N ALA A 253 6.50 -6.45 -9.59
CA ALA A 253 6.23 -5.67 -10.80
C ALA A 253 4.78 -5.77 -11.28
N GLN A 254 4.13 -6.93 -11.12
CA GLN A 254 2.70 -7.09 -11.41
C GLN A 254 1.85 -6.31 -10.42
N GLU A 255 2.17 -6.36 -9.12
CA GLU A 255 1.50 -5.56 -8.10
C GLU A 255 1.53 -4.08 -8.48
N VAL A 256 2.70 -3.52 -8.80
CA VAL A 256 2.79 -2.11 -9.22
C VAL A 256 2.03 -1.87 -10.54
N GLY A 257 2.26 -2.70 -11.56
CA GLY A 257 1.66 -2.51 -12.88
C GLY A 257 0.13 -2.54 -12.85
N PHE A 258 -0.45 -3.55 -12.21
CA PHE A 258 -1.90 -3.72 -12.14
C PHE A 258 -2.56 -2.64 -11.28
N THR A 259 -1.98 -2.32 -10.11
CA THR A 259 -2.53 -1.27 -9.25
C THR A 259 -2.47 0.12 -9.88
N LEU A 260 -1.39 0.46 -10.60
CA LEU A 260 -1.33 1.74 -11.29
C LEU A 260 -2.25 1.78 -12.52
N ALA A 261 -2.49 0.64 -13.18
CA ALA A 261 -3.49 0.54 -14.24
C ALA A 261 -4.91 0.74 -13.70
N ASP A 262 -5.24 0.18 -12.52
CA ASP A 262 -6.51 0.44 -11.84
C ASP A 262 -6.65 1.94 -11.52
N GLY A 263 -5.58 2.56 -11.01
CA GLY A 263 -5.52 4.01 -10.75
C GLY A 263 -5.75 4.86 -12.00
N ILE A 264 -5.18 4.46 -13.14
CA ILE A 264 -5.42 5.09 -14.45
C ILE A 264 -6.90 5.01 -14.81
N ALA A 265 -7.53 3.83 -14.69
CA ALA A 265 -8.94 3.64 -15.02
C ALA A 265 -9.86 4.49 -14.14
N TYR A 266 -9.55 4.65 -12.86
CA TYR A 266 -10.30 5.55 -11.97
C TYR A 266 -10.16 7.03 -12.32
N ILE A 267 -8.96 7.47 -12.69
CA ILE A 267 -8.74 8.85 -13.18
C ILE A 267 -9.55 9.08 -14.47
N GLU A 268 -9.47 8.16 -15.43
CA GLU A 268 -10.19 8.25 -16.70
C GLU A 268 -11.71 8.29 -16.49
N ALA A 269 -12.24 7.47 -15.58
CA ALA A 269 -13.65 7.49 -15.23
C ALA A 269 -14.09 8.82 -14.60
N GLY A 270 -13.28 9.39 -13.70
CA GLY A 270 -13.55 10.71 -13.12
C GLY A 270 -13.56 11.83 -14.16
N LEU A 271 -12.57 11.84 -15.06
CA LEU A 271 -12.48 12.80 -16.17
C LEU A 271 -13.67 12.66 -17.15
N ALA A 272 -14.04 11.43 -17.50
CA ALA A 272 -15.17 11.15 -18.38
C ALA A 272 -16.52 11.62 -17.78
N ALA A 273 -16.62 11.69 -16.45
CA ALA A 273 -17.75 12.25 -15.73
C ALA A 273 -17.69 13.78 -15.57
N GLY A 274 -16.66 14.44 -16.08
CA GLY A 274 -16.50 15.89 -16.03
C GLY A 274 -15.87 16.43 -14.75
N LEU A 275 -15.28 15.58 -13.91
CA LEU A 275 -14.55 16.04 -12.72
C LEU A 275 -13.22 16.69 -13.12
N ASP A 276 -12.88 17.81 -12.47
CA ASP A 276 -11.55 18.41 -12.60
C ASP A 276 -10.49 17.51 -11.95
N LEU A 277 -9.46 17.13 -12.72
CA LEU A 277 -8.38 16.23 -12.29
C LEU A 277 -7.80 16.62 -10.93
N ASP A 278 -7.44 17.89 -10.79
CA ASP A 278 -6.74 18.39 -9.62
C ASP A 278 -7.67 18.64 -8.42
N ALA A 279 -8.98 18.52 -8.59
CA ALA A 279 -9.95 18.56 -7.50
C ALA A 279 -10.02 17.22 -6.74
N PHE A 280 -9.88 16.07 -7.41
CA PHE A 280 -10.03 14.75 -6.78
C PHE A 280 -8.75 13.91 -6.73
N ALA A 281 -7.84 14.02 -7.71
CA ALA A 281 -6.60 13.23 -7.72
C ALA A 281 -5.74 13.41 -6.45
N PRO A 282 -5.65 14.60 -5.82
CA PRO A 282 -4.97 14.76 -4.53
C PRO A 282 -5.63 14.03 -3.35
N ARG A 283 -6.73 13.30 -3.56
CA ARG A 283 -7.43 12.45 -2.58
C ARG A 283 -7.44 10.97 -2.95
N ILE A 284 -6.80 10.61 -4.05
CA ILE A 284 -6.44 9.22 -4.32
C ILE A 284 -5.28 8.82 -3.41
N SER A 285 -5.39 7.63 -2.83
CA SER A 285 -4.35 6.97 -2.05
C SER A 285 -4.18 5.54 -2.57
N PHE A 286 -3.13 4.87 -2.12
CA PHE A 286 -2.77 3.52 -2.57
C PHE A 286 -2.57 2.58 -1.38
N PHE A 287 -2.60 1.28 -1.64
CA PHE A 287 -2.37 0.27 -0.61
C PHE A 287 -1.56 -0.90 -1.15
N PHE A 288 -0.38 -1.14 -0.59
CA PHE A 288 0.54 -2.16 -1.06
C PHE A 288 0.92 -3.16 0.03
N ASN A 289 1.39 -4.32 -0.40
CA ASN A 289 1.99 -5.34 0.45
C ASN A 289 3.44 -5.00 0.79
N ALA A 290 3.95 -5.46 1.93
CA ALA A 290 5.39 -5.57 2.20
C ALA A 290 5.73 -7.05 2.40
N HIS A 291 6.32 -7.66 1.38
CA HIS A 291 6.70 -9.07 1.35
C HIS A 291 8.08 -9.32 2.00
N ASN A 292 8.50 -10.59 2.07
CA ASN A 292 9.74 -11.01 2.74
C ASN A 292 11.07 -10.42 2.19
N ASN A 293 11.13 -9.98 0.93
CA ASN A 293 12.39 -9.50 0.34
C ASN A 293 12.54 -8.00 0.60
N LEU A 294 13.25 -7.66 1.69
CA LEU A 294 13.43 -6.29 2.18
C LEU A 294 13.79 -5.27 1.11
N LEU A 295 14.80 -5.56 0.28
CA LEU A 295 15.34 -4.61 -0.69
C LEU A 295 14.48 -4.52 -1.95
N GLU A 296 13.87 -5.63 -2.38
CA GLU A 296 12.91 -5.64 -3.48
C GLU A 296 11.67 -4.81 -3.14
N GLU A 297 11.11 -4.98 -1.95
CA GLU A 297 9.91 -4.25 -1.53
C GLU A 297 10.21 -2.76 -1.35
N ALA A 298 11.36 -2.39 -0.78
CA ALA A 298 11.79 -0.99 -0.72
C ALA A 298 11.95 -0.37 -2.11
N ALA A 299 12.56 -1.09 -3.06
CA ALA A 299 12.69 -0.66 -4.46
C ALA A 299 11.31 -0.54 -5.15
N LYS A 300 10.39 -1.49 -4.89
CA LYS A 300 9.01 -1.48 -5.41
C LYS A 300 8.27 -0.20 -5.05
N PHE A 301 8.31 0.22 -3.78
CA PHE A 301 7.63 1.44 -3.35
C PHE A 301 8.21 2.71 -4.00
N ARG A 302 9.54 2.76 -4.20
CA ARG A 302 10.22 3.85 -4.92
C ARG A 302 9.81 3.89 -6.39
N ALA A 303 9.76 2.72 -7.03
CA ALA A 303 9.35 2.56 -8.43
C ALA A 303 7.90 2.98 -8.64
N ALA A 304 7.00 2.56 -7.76
CA ALA A 304 5.59 2.92 -7.80
C ALA A 304 5.38 4.44 -7.75
N ARG A 305 6.05 5.14 -6.83
CA ARG A 305 5.97 6.61 -6.73
C ARG A 305 6.45 7.29 -8.01
N ARG A 306 7.63 6.90 -8.50
CA ARG A 306 8.23 7.49 -9.70
C ARG A 306 7.34 7.29 -10.93
N LEU A 307 6.82 6.07 -11.10
CA LEU A 307 5.97 5.71 -12.22
C LEU A 307 4.64 6.45 -12.17
N TRP A 308 3.96 6.49 -11.01
CA TRP A 308 2.73 7.25 -10.85
C TRP A 308 2.92 8.74 -11.14
N ALA A 309 3.99 9.35 -10.63
CA ALA A 309 4.28 10.76 -10.89
C ALA A 309 4.46 11.03 -12.40
N LYS A 310 5.14 10.14 -13.13
CA LYS A 310 5.30 10.22 -14.58
C LYS A 310 3.96 10.06 -15.31
N ILE A 311 3.14 9.09 -14.93
CA ILE A 311 1.80 8.88 -15.50
C ILE A 311 0.96 10.14 -15.33
N MET A 312 0.82 10.65 -14.11
CA MET A 312 0.01 11.84 -13.82
C MET A 312 0.50 13.08 -14.58
N LYS A 313 1.82 13.25 -14.71
CA LYS A 313 2.41 14.38 -15.43
C LYS A 313 2.25 14.27 -16.96
N HIS A 314 2.47 13.10 -17.53
CA HIS A 314 2.60 12.94 -18.98
C HIS A 314 1.33 12.43 -19.66
N ARG A 315 0.58 11.51 -19.03
CA ARG A 315 -0.70 11.01 -19.56
C ARG A 315 -1.85 11.97 -19.27
N PHE A 316 -1.88 12.54 -18.07
CA PHE A 316 -3.01 13.35 -17.60
C PHE A 316 -2.70 14.85 -17.46
N ALA A 317 -1.46 15.28 -17.74
CA ALA A 317 -1.05 16.68 -17.68
C ALA A 317 -1.42 17.39 -16.35
N ALA A 318 -1.36 16.68 -15.22
CA ALA A 318 -1.67 17.22 -13.91
C ALA A 318 -0.84 18.49 -13.63
N GLN A 319 -1.48 19.54 -13.11
CA GLN A 319 -0.81 20.81 -12.81
C GLN A 319 -0.46 20.91 -11.33
N ASN A 320 -1.31 20.39 -10.46
CA ASN A 320 -1.07 20.32 -9.03
C ASN A 320 -0.04 19.23 -8.68
N PRO A 321 1.11 19.57 -8.06
CA PRO A 321 2.10 18.57 -7.64
C PRO A 321 1.52 17.50 -6.70
N ARG A 322 0.46 17.82 -5.94
CA ARG A 322 -0.21 16.85 -5.05
C ARG A 322 -0.94 15.74 -5.81
N SER A 323 -1.40 16.00 -7.03
CA SER A 323 -2.04 15.00 -7.89
C SER A 323 -1.03 13.95 -8.36
N MET A 324 0.25 14.32 -8.44
CA MET A 324 1.34 13.41 -8.81
C MET A 324 1.90 12.60 -7.63
N MET A 325 1.48 12.90 -6.39
CA MET A 325 1.97 12.21 -5.19
C MET A 325 1.27 10.88 -5.00
N LEU A 326 2.04 9.78 -5.07
CA LEU A 326 1.57 8.48 -4.61
C LEU A 326 1.75 8.39 -3.08
N ARG A 327 0.64 8.55 -2.35
CA ARG A 327 0.58 8.30 -0.91
C ARG A 327 0.00 6.92 -0.67
N PHE A 328 0.62 6.11 0.17
CA PHE A 328 0.20 4.73 0.34
C PHE A 328 0.17 4.25 1.79
N HIS A 329 -0.79 3.38 2.05
CA HIS A 329 -0.79 2.44 3.16
C HIS A 329 0.02 1.21 2.79
N THR A 330 0.62 0.58 3.80
CA THR A 330 1.29 -0.71 3.64
C THR A 330 0.78 -1.69 4.68
N GLN A 331 0.64 -2.95 4.28
CA GLN A 331 0.40 -4.06 5.19
C GLN A 331 1.47 -5.11 4.93
N THR A 332 2.04 -5.66 6.01
CA THR A 332 2.98 -6.78 5.96
C THR A 332 2.30 -8.02 5.35
N GLY A 333 3.02 -8.86 4.60
CA GLY A 333 2.41 -9.95 3.83
C GLY A 333 1.81 -11.06 4.70
N GLY A 334 0.49 -11.23 4.68
CA GLY A 334 -0.22 -12.27 5.44
C GLY A 334 0.10 -13.68 4.94
N SER A 335 0.11 -13.85 3.62
CA SER A 335 0.48 -15.07 2.89
C SER A 335 1.87 -15.62 3.22
N THR A 336 2.73 -14.81 3.84
CA THR A 336 4.10 -15.19 4.23
C THR A 336 4.22 -15.76 5.64
N LEU A 337 3.15 -15.66 6.44
CA LEU A 337 3.15 -16.04 7.84
C LEU A 337 2.76 -17.50 8.01
N THR A 338 3.35 -18.17 8.99
CA THR A 338 3.21 -19.62 9.18
C THR A 338 2.40 -19.95 10.42
N ALA A 339 1.52 -20.95 10.32
CA ALA A 339 0.80 -21.50 11.46
C ALA A 339 1.74 -22.26 12.41
N GLN A 340 2.76 -22.92 11.86
CA GLN A 340 3.81 -23.59 12.62
C GLN A 340 4.83 -22.56 13.12
N GLN A 341 5.21 -22.68 14.40
CA GLN A 341 6.14 -21.77 15.07
C GLN A 341 5.77 -20.29 14.86
N PRO A 342 4.56 -19.87 15.29
CA PRO A 342 4.03 -18.54 15.01
C PRO A 342 4.91 -17.42 15.56
N GLU A 343 5.74 -17.66 16.58
CA GLU A 343 6.73 -16.71 17.10
C GLU A 343 7.72 -16.24 16.00
N ASN A 344 8.03 -17.08 15.01
CA ASN A 344 8.87 -16.69 13.88
C ASN A 344 8.22 -15.59 13.02
N ASN A 345 6.89 -15.47 13.05
CA ASN A 345 6.17 -14.40 12.34
C ASN A 345 6.51 -13.01 12.91
N ILE A 346 6.87 -12.90 14.19
CA ILE A 346 7.34 -11.63 14.78
C ILE A 346 8.59 -11.14 14.04
N VAL A 347 9.52 -12.05 13.76
CA VAL A 347 10.76 -11.75 13.02
C VAL A 347 10.44 -11.41 11.56
N ARG A 348 9.56 -12.18 10.90
CA ARG A 348 9.13 -11.90 9.52
C ARG A 348 8.52 -10.51 9.38
N VAL A 349 7.53 -10.20 10.23
CA VAL A 349 6.84 -8.91 10.27
C VAL A 349 7.81 -7.78 10.59
N THR A 350 8.85 -8.00 11.39
CA THR A 350 9.89 -6.99 11.65
C THR A 350 10.68 -6.63 10.38
N VAL A 351 11.09 -7.63 9.59
CA VAL A 351 11.77 -7.40 8.30
C VAL A 351 10.85 -6.69 7.31
N GLN A 352 9.58 -7.09 7.24
CA GLN A 352 8.58 -6.47 6.37
C GLN A 352 8.26 -5.02 6.78
N THR A 353 8.23 -4.75 8.08
CA THR A 353 8.11 -3.40 8.65
C THR A 353 9.26 -2.51 8.17
N LEU A 354 10.50 -2.99 8.26
CA LEU A 354 11.66 -2.26 7.75
C LEU A 354 11.55 -1.99 6.24
N ALA A 355 11.01 -2.94 5.46
CA ALA A 355 10.81 -2.74 4.02
C ALA A 355 9.82 -1.60 3.73
N ALA A 356 8.69 -1.58 4.44
CA ALA A 356 7.68 -0.54 4.32
C ALA A 356 8.23 0.85 4.72
N VAL A 357 8.99 0.91 5.81
CA VAL A 357 9.56 2.14 6.36
C VAL A 357 10.69 2.67 5.46
N LEU A 358 11.67 1.84 5.09
CA LEU A 358 12.72 2.22 4.15
C LEU A 358 12.14 2.60 2.77
N GLY A 359 11.02 1.99 2.42
CA GLY A 359 10.22 2.32 1.25
C GLY A 359 9.45 3.62 1.32
N GLY A 360 9.29 4.26 2.49
CA GLY A 360 8.64 5.56 2.63
C GLY A 360 7.10 5.52 2.69
N THR A 361 6.50 4.51 3.33
CA THR A 361 5.03 4.41 3.57
C THR A 361 4.43 5.56 4.41
N GLN A 362 3.16 5.90 4.21
CA GLN A 362 2.47 6.94 4.99
C GLN A 362 1.69 6.36 6.18
N SER A 363 1.29 5.09 6.09
CA SER A 363 0.64 4.38 7.19
C SER A 363 0.92 2.89 7.08
N LEU A 364 1.04 2.21 8.22
CA LEU A 364 1.47 0.81 8.24
C LEU A 364 0.60 -0.02 9.17
N HIS A 365 0.19 -1.17 8.66
CA HIS A 365 -0.33 -2.29 9.42
C HIS A 365 0.74 -3.36 9.55
N THR A 366 0.99 -3.81 10.76
CA THR A 366 1.80 -4.98 11.05
C THR A 366 0.87 -6.12 11.47
N ASN A 367 0.93 -7.22 10.73
CA ASN A 367 0.17 -8.42 11.04
C ASN A 367 0.65 -8.97 12.39
N SER A 368 -0.25 -9.69 13.05
CA SER A 368 0.07 -10.36 14.30
C SER A 368 0.70 -11.73 14.07
N LYS A 369 1.34 -12.28 15.12
CA LYS A 369 2.01 -13.58 15.03
C LYS A 369 1.07 -14.74 14.69
N ASP A 370 -0.21 -14.58 14.99
CA ASP A 370 -1.30 -15.55 14.88
C ASP A 370 -2.08 -15.47 13.55
N GLU A 371 -1.67 -14.62 12.60
CA GLU A 371 -2.36 -14.35 11.32
C GLU A 371 -2.76 -15.62 10.54
N ALA A 372 -1.90 -16.63 10.51
CA ALA A 372 -2.15 -17.87 9.77
C ALA A 372 -3.17 -18.81 10.44
N LEU A 373 -3.56 -18.53 11.69
CA LEU A 373 -4.48 -19.35 12.49
C LEU A 373 -5.83 -18.67 12.69
N GLY A 374 -5.85 -17.34 12.85
CA GLY A 374 -7.09 -16.61 13.11
C GLY A 374 -6.85 -15.13 13.37
N LEU A 375 -7.89 -14.48 13.87
CA LEU A 375 -7.87 -13.06 14.20
C LEU A 375 -6.97 -12.78 15.41
N PRO A 376 -6.36 -11.57 15.48
CA PRO A 376 -5.37 -11.28 16.49
C PRO A 376 -5.95 -11.15 17.90
N THR A 377 -5.30 -11.78 18.87
CA THR A 377 -5.51 -11.51 20.30
C THR A 377 -5.07 -10.08 20.69
N GLU A 378 -5.35 -9.66 21.92
CA GLU A 378 -4.82 -8.38 22.43
C GLU A 378 -3.30 -8.38 22.58
N GLU A 379 -2.73 -9.52 22.99
CA GLU A 379 -1.29 -9.69 23.16
C GLU A 379 -0.58 -9.64 21.80
N SER A 380 -1.06 -10.39 20.81
CA SER A 380 -0.44 -10.45 19.49
C SER A 380 -0.55 -9.12 18.75
N ALA A 381 -1.69 -8.43 18.85
CA ALA A 381 -1.87 -7.09 18.31
C ALA A 381 -0.96 -6.05 18.99
N ARG A 382 -0.74 -6.18 20.31
CA ARG A 382 0.19 -5.32 21.06
C ARG A 382 1.63 -5.53 20.58
N ILE A 383 2.05 -6.78 20.39
CA ILE A 383 3.38 -7.10 19.84
C ILE A 383 3.54 -6.48 18.45
N ALA A 384 2.55 -6.64 17.58
CA ALA A 384 2.59 -6.06 16.24
C ALA A 384 2.74 -4.52 16.27
N LEU A 385 2.03 -3.83 17.17
CA LEU A 385 2.20 -2.39 17.36
C LEU A 385 3.58 -2.04 17.92
N ARG A 386 4.11 -2.82 18.87
CA ARG A 386 5.45 -2.63 19.44
C ARG A 386 6.55 -2.82 18.38
N THR A 387 6.38 -3.72 17.41
CA THR A 387 7.29 -3.85 16.27
C THR A 387 7.43 -2.51 15.53
N GLN A 388 6.31 -1.82 15.24
CA GLN A 388 6.38 -0.49 14.60
C GLN A 388 7.06 0.55 15.49
N GLN A 389 6.75 0.55 16.79
CA GLN A 389 7.31 1.53 17.73
C GLN A 389 8.82 1.35 17.93
N ILE A 390 9.32 0.12 18.04
CA ILE A 390 10.75 -0.18 18.12
C ILE A 390 11.45 0.26 16.82
N VAL A 391 10.90 -0.07 15.66
CA VAL A 391 11.46 0.40 14.38
C VAL A 391 11.46 1.93 14.32
N ALA A 392 10.39 2.60 14.76
CA ALA A 392 10.27 4.05 14.72
C ALA A 392 11.20 4.79 15.69
N HIS A 393 11.44 4.24 16.89
CA HIS A 393 12.06 4.98 17.98
C HIS A 393 13.46 4.48 18.36
N GLU A 394 13.83 3.25 18.00
CA GLU A 394 15.09 2.65 18.45
C GLU A 394 16.05 2.30 17.30
N SER A 395 15.54 2.10 16.08
CA SER A 395 16.36 1.58 14.97
C SER A 395 17.19 2.62 14.21
N GLY A 396 16.88 3.92 14.35
CA GLY A 396 17.54 5.02 13.64
C GLY A 396 17.16 5.17 12.15
N VAL A 397 16.28 4.32 11.60
CA VAL A 397 15.86 4.41 10.19
C VAL A 397 15.05 5.66 9.84
N THR A 398 14.55 6.37 10.85
CA THR A 398 13.76 7.60 10.74
C THR A 398 14.62 8.87 10.67
N GLU A 399 15.92 8.77 10.97
CA GLU A 399 16.80 9.93 11.12
C GLU A 399 17.25 10.53 9.78
N THR A 400 17.17 9.75 8.71
CA THR A 400 17.50 10.18 7.35
C THR A 400 16.43 9.76 6.35
N ILE A 401 16.26 10.55 5.29
CA ILE A 401 15.22 10.35 4.29
C ILE A 401 15.76 9.47 3.16
N ASP A 402 15.03 8.40 2.83
CA ASP A 402 15.40 7.42 1.80
C ASP A 402 16.88 7.00 1.94
N PRO A 403 17.27 6.35 3.07
CA PRO A 403 18.65 5.93 3.34
C PRO A 403 19.22 4.99 2.27
N LEU A 404 18.35 4.35 1.48
CA LEU A 404 18.75 3.44 0.41
C LEU A 404 19.12 4.16 -0.90
N ALA A 405 18.88 5.47 -1.01
CA ALA A 405 19.21 6.22 -2.22
C ALA A 405 20.71 6.18 -2.52
N GLY A 406 21.04 5.95 -3.78
CA GLY A 406 22.41 5.79 -4.23
C GLY A 406 23.01 4.40 -4.00
N SER A 407 22.30 3.49 -3.33
CA SER A 407 22.66 2.07 -3.36
C SER A 407 22.53 1.54 -4.79
N TYR A 408 23.63 1.10 -5.39
CA TYR A 408 23.66 0.63 -6.78
C TYR A 408 22.61 -0.46 -7.06
N TYR A 409 22.45 -1.39 -6.11
CA TYR A 409 21.47 -2.45 -6.22
C TYR A 409 20.02 -1.94 -6.13
N VAL A 410 19.71 -1.11 -5.13
CA VAL A 410 18.33 -0.63 -4.94
C VAL A 410 17.89 0.28 -6.09
N GLU A 411 18.79 1.13 -6.59
CA GLU A 411 18.50 1.98 -7.75
C GLU A 411 18.29 1.16 -9.02
N ALA A 412 19.16 0.19 -9.32
CA ALA A 412 18.99 -0.70 -10.48
C ALA A 412 17.68 -1.52 -10.38
N LEU A 413 17.38 -2.05 -9.20
CA LEU A 413 16.15 -2.80 -8.97
C LEU A 413 14.89 -1.91 -9.07
N THR A 414 14.98 -0.65 -8.66
CA THR A 414 13.89 0.33 -8.82
C THR A 414 13.62 0.59 -10.30
N ASP A 415 14.67 0.79 -11.11
CA ASP A 415 14.57 0.98 -12.56
C ASP A 415 13.97 -0.27 -13.25
N GLN A 416 14.37 -1.46 -12.83
CA GLN A 416 13.86 -2.73 -13.36
C GLN A 416 12.38 -2.95 -13.05
N ILE A 417 11.96 -2.72 -11.80
CA ILE A 417 10.55 -2.85 -11.39
C ILE A 417 9.70 -1.84 -12.14
N GLU A 418 10.12 -0.57 -12.24
CA GLU A 418 9.39 0.45 -13.00
C GLU A 418 9.20 0.03 -14.46
N LYS A 419 10.28 -0.40 -15.12
CA LYS A 419 10.22 -0.81 -16.53
C LYS A 419 9.25 -1.97 -16.73
N LYS A 420 9.28 -2.97 -15.84
CA LYS A 420 8.38 -4.12 -15.93
C LYS A 420 6.93 -3.75 -15.64
N ALA A 421 6.69 -2.90 -14.64
CA ALA A 421 5.36 -2.38 -14.34
C ALA A 421 4.79 -1.58 -15.52
N GLN A 422 5.59 -0.70 -16.15
CA GLN A 422 5.18 0.04 -17.35
C GLN A 422 4.82 -0.92 -18.49
N ASN A 423 5.59 -1.98 -18.72
CA ASN A 423 5.26 -2.97 -19.76
C ASN A 423 3.90 -3.65 -19.52
N TYR A 424 3.52 -3.89 -18.26
CA TYR A 424 2.19 -4.41 -17.93
C TYR A 424 1.10 -3.38 -18.21
N ILE A 425 1.30 -2.11 -17.84
CA ILE A 425 0.38 -1.01 -18.15
C ILE A 425 0.19 -0.89 -19.67
N ASP A 426 1.28 -0.88 -20.45
CA ASP A 426 1.23 -0.79 -21.91
C ASP A 426 0.48 -1.98 -22.53
N LYS A 427 0.61 -3.17 -21.94
CA LYS A 427 -0.13 -4.36 -22.37
C LYS A 427 -1.62 -4.21 -22.08
N ILE A 428 -1.98 -3.73 -20.89
CA ILE A 428 -3.37 -3.49 -20.48
C ILE A 428 -4.02 -2.42 -21.38
N ASP A 429 -3.31 -1.33 -21.68
CA ASP A 429 -3.80 -0.30 -22.61
C ASP A 429 -4.10 -0.89 -24.00
N LYS A 430 -3.23 -1.78 -24.51
CA LYS A 430 -3.45 -2.50 -25.79
C LYS A 430 -4.65 -3.45 -25.77
N LEU A 431 -5.04 -3.94 -24.59
CA LEU A 431 -6.23 -4.77 -24.40
C LEU A 431 -7.52 -3.93 -24.28
N GLY A 432 -7.43 -2.59 -24.32
CA GLY A 432 -8.57 -1.70 -24.18
C GLY A 432 -8.79 -1.20 -22.74
N GLY A 433 -7.76 -1.29 -21.88
CA GLY A 433 -7.81 -0.86 -20.49
C GLY A 433 -8.18 -1.97 -19.51
N VAL A 434 -8.18 -1.64 -18.22
CA VAL A 434 -8.34 -2.63 -17.13
C VAL A 434 -9.66 -3.38 -17.21
N VAL A 435 -10.78 -2.70 -17.48
CA VAL A 435 -12.10 -3.35 -17.49
C VAL A 435 -12.17 -4.43 -18.56
N ALA A 436 -11.70 -4.12 -19.78
CA ALA A 436 -11.66 -5.10 -20.86
C ALA A 436 -10.70 -6.26 -20.56
N ALA A 437 -9.55 -5.98 -19.93
CA ALA A 437 -8.61 -7.00 -19.51
C ALA A 437 -9.18 -7.92 -18.40
N ILE A 438 -9.97 -7.39 -17.46
CA ILE A 438 -10.65 -8.21 -16.44
C ILE A 438 -11.72 -9.10 -17.08
N GLU A 439 -12.50 -8.56 -18.02
CA GLU A 439 -13.56 -9.31 -18.71
C GLU A 439 -13.01 -10.45 -19.59
N SER A 440 -11.75 -10.37 -20.03
CA SER A 440 -11.08 -11.43 -20.79
C SER A 440 -10.50 -12.56 -19.94
N GLY A 441 -10.48 -12.41 -18.60
CA GLY A 441 -9.64 -13.23 -17.71
C GLY A 441 -8.15 -12.94 -17.88
#